data_AF-A0A5E4PM75-F1
#
_entry.id   AF-A0A5E4PM75-F1
#
_cell.length_a   1.000
_cell.length_b   1.000
_cell.length_c   1.000
_cell.angle_alpha   90.00
_cell.angle_beta   90.00
_cell.angle_gamma   90.00
#
_symmetry.space_group_name_H-M   'P 1'
#
loop_
_entity.id
_entity.type
_entity.pdbx_description
1 polymer ?
#
loop_
_entity_poly.entity_id
_entity_poly.type
_entity_poly.pdbx_seq_one_letter_code
_entity_poly.pdbx_strand_id
1 'polypeptide(L)'
;MSLCIKFNNLKLKSCYRYAFSCNNLDYRISLLNQPNPNIIPRRELFWESNRKAGYNSKEKHSKILMIKEGFQELKTEFKLLGSEIKEYLEVDPLLIARPGETDLLWLFNEPGVLDKFVTTSDSDHNEGYSNCKLEMSPSGRALFHGYLDTKVPKDGRNKRAGYCSMRSKRVRKSFKRESTYNWHIYNTMVIKVRGDGRSYLLNISCEGYYDVTWNDIYHYVLFTRGGPYWQVAKIPFSKFVLGSKGRLQDKQTRIKLDRVTHFGISCGDKLLLDRLRVRSNTRRRFCLRNVSN
;
A
#
# COMPACT_ATOMS: atom_id res chain seq x y z
N MET A 1 17.95 -19.34 67.00
CA MET A 1 17.78 -20.31 65.90
C MET A 1 16.28 -20.31 65.59
N SER A 2 15.77 -19.82 64.47
CA SER A 2 16.08 -20.16 63.08
C SER A 2 15.64 -19.02 62.14
N LEU A 3 16.33 -18.93 61.00
CA LEU A 3 16.25 -17.82 60.04
C LEU A 3 14.89 -17.74 59.32
N CYS A 4 14.34 -16.52 59.30
CA CYS A 4 13.36 -16.04 58.33
C CYS A 4 13.98 -15.94 56.93
N ILE A 5 13.46 -16.67 55.94
CA ILE A 5 13.76 -16.43 54.53
C ILE A 5 12.61 -15.61 53.94
N LYS A 6 12.82 -14.30 53.82
CA LYS A 6 11.98 -13.38 53.05
C LYS A 6 12.22 -13.63 51.55
N PHE A 7 11.16 -13.98 50.83
CA PHE A 7 11.14 -13.92 49.36
C PHE A 7 11.21 -12.45 48.93
N ASN A 8 12.38 -12.02 48.47
CA ASN A 8 12.55 -10.70 47.87
C ASN A 8 12.03 -10.70 46.43
N ASN A 9 11.16 -9.74 46.15
CA ASN A 9 10.63 -9.37 44.83
C ASN A 9 11.75 -9.18 43.79
N LEU A 10 11.89 -10.14 42.86
CA LEU A 10 12.63 -9.95 41.62
C LEU A 10 11.77 -9.08 40.67
N LYS A 11 11.93 -7.76 40.76
CA LYS A 11 11.53 -6.85 39.68
C LYS A 11 12.47 -7.06 38.50
N LEU A 12 12.06 -7.88 37.53
CA LEU A 12 12.64 -7.90 36.19
C LEU A 12 12.38 -6.53 35.54
N LYS A 13 13.35 -5.61 35.66
CA LYS A 13 13.39 -4.37 34.88
C LYS A 13 13.71 -4.74 33.43
N SER A 14 12.68 -4.92 32.62
CA SER A 14 12.80 -4.88 31.16
C SER A 14 13.27 -3.48 30.75
N CYS A 15 14.57 -3.29 30.54
CA CYS A 15 15.12 -2.06 29.98
C CYS A 15 14.85 -2.01 28.47
N TYR A 16 13.66 -1.56 28.07
CA TYR A 16 13.49 -1.00 26.73
C TYR A 16 14.07 0.42 26.72
N ARG A 17 15.36 0.53 26.41
CA ARG A 17 15.97 1.83 26.07
C ARG A 17 15.67 2.11 24.60
N TYR A 18 14.72 3.00 24.34
CA TYR A 18 14.56 3.61 23.03
C TYR A 18 15.63 4.70 22.87
N ALA A 19 16.53 4.54 21.91
CA ALA A 19 17.46 5.59 21.52
C ALA A 19 16.71 6.63 20.68
N PHE A 20 16.31 7.74 21.30
CA PHE A 20 16.04 8.97 20.56
C PHE A 20 17.38 9.47 20.01
N SER A 21 17.40 9.78 18.72
CA SER A 21 18.49 10.51 18.06
C SER A 21 18.64 11.88 18.71
N CYS A 22 19.56 12.02 19.66
CA CYS A 22 20.01 13.32 20.13
C CYS A 22 20.82 13.98 19.01
N ASN A 23 20.19 14.94 18.33
CA ASN A 23 20.89 15.98 17.61
C ASN A 23 21.61 16.88 18.62
N ASN A 24 22.86 17.24 18.31
CA ASN A 24 23.72 18.20 18.98
C ASN A 24 24.22 17.83 20.38
N LEU A 25 25.52 17.56 20.47
CA LEU A 25 26.36 17.97 21.61
C LEU A 25 27.82 18.04 21.14
N ASP A 26 28.32 19.28 21.07
CA ASP A 26 29.72 19.62 20.87
C ASP A 26 30.58 19.00 21.98
N TYR A 27 31.62 18.26 21.60
CA TYR A 27 32.66 17.84 22.54
C TYR A 27 34.01 18.41 22.11
N ARG A 28 34.47 19.44 22.83
CA ARG A 28 35.89 19.81 22.91
C ARG A 28 36.66 18.65 23.52
N ILE A 29 37.58 18.06 22.76
CA ILE A 29 38.40 16.93 23.18
C ILE A 29 39.73 17.46 23.74
N SER A 30 39.96 17.28 25.04
CA SER A 30 41.30 17.28 25.63
C SER A 30 41.85 15.85 25.60
N LEU A 31 43.07 15.73 25.08
CA LEU A 31 43.84 14.51 24.86
C LEU A 31 44.09 13.71 26.15
N LEU A 32 43.59 12.46 26.19
CA LEU A 32 44.23 11.37 26.94
C LEU A 32 44.13 10.09 26.09
N ASN A 33 45.29 9.64 25.62
CA ASN A 33 45.50 8.44 24.81
C ASN A 33 45.20 7.18 25.63
N GLN A 34 44.16 6.44 25.23
CA GLN A 34 43.95 5.03 25.52
C GLN A 34 43.55 4.36 24.19
N PRO A 35 44.09 3.17 23.84
CA PRO A 35 43.70 2.49 22.60
C PRO A 35 42.25 2.01 22.75
N ASN A 36 41.31 2.72 22.12
CA ASN A 36 39.90 2.36 22.20
C ASN A 36 39.69 0.95 21.64
N PRO A 37 39.04 0.03 22.39
CA PRO A 37 38.75 -1.31 21.92
C PRO A 37 37.91 -1.22 20.65
N ASN A 38 38.18 -2.08 19.66
CA ASN A 38 37.38 -2.20 18.43
C ASN A 38 35.88 -2.14 18.77
N ILE A 39 35.26 -0.97 18.53
CA ILE A 39 33.82 -0.80 18.70
C ILE A 39 33.21 -1.52 17.51
N ILE A 40 32.96 -2.81 17.67
CA ILE A 40 32.11 -3.55 16.74
C ILE A 40 30.76 -2.84 16.81
N PRO A 41 30.26 -2.23 15.72
CA PRO A 41 28.93 -1.66 15.73
C PRO A 41 27.99 -2.82 16.07
N ARG A 42 27.38 -2.78 17.26
CA ARG A 42 26.27 -3.66 17.56
C ARG A 42 25.22 -3.36 16.50
N ARG A 43 25.06 -4.27 15.54
CA ARG A 43 23.89 -4.29 14.66
C ARG A 43 22.70 -4.65 15.56
N GLU A 44 22.22 -3.67 16.31
CA GLU A 44 20.87 -3.71 16.84
C GLU A 44 19.98 -3.69 15.60
N LEU A 45 19.47 -4.86 15.23
CA LEU A 45 18.51 -5.00 14.15
C LEU A 45 17.34 -4.09 14.51
N PHE A 46 17.21 -3.00 13.77
CA PHE A 46 16.15 -2.03 13.94
C PHE A 46 14.84 -2.70 13.50
N TRP A 47 14.15 -3.35 14.43
CA TRP A 47 12.83 -3.90 14.19
C TRP A 47 11.83 -2.74 14.12
N GLU A 48 11.36 -2.44 12.92
CA GLU A 48 10.27 -1.49 12.73
C GLU A 48 8.94 -2.19 13.06
N SER A 49 8.34 -1.86 14.19
CA SER A 49 7.07 -2.46 14.61
C SER A 49 5.88 -2.00 13.77
N ASN A 50 5.96 -0.79 13.20
CA ASN A 50 4.88 -0.14 12.49
C ASN A 50 5.24 0.12 11.04
N ARG A 51 4.56 -0.57 10.12
CA ARG A 51 4.78 -0.45 8.67
C ARG A 51 4.63 0.98 8.14
N LYS A 52 3.85 1.81 8.82
CA LYS A 52 3.58 3.21 8.42
C LYS A 52 4.36 4.25 9.23
N ALA A 53 5.31 3.85 10.08
CA ALA A 53 6.25 4.70 10.82
C ALA A 53 5.77 6.17 11.04
N GLY A 54 5.13 6.45 12.20
CA GLY A 54 4.91 7.84 12.67
C GLY A 54 3.47 8.38 12.58
N TYR A 55 2.53 7.72 11.89
CA TYR A 55 1.11 8.10 11.91
C TYR A 55 0.35 7.45 13.07
N ASN A 56 0.69 7.81 14.31
CA ASN A 56 -0.13 7.42 15.46
C ASN A 56 -1.31 8.39 15.56
N SER A 57 -2.54 7.86 15.62
CA SER A 57 -3.72 8.66 15.96
C SER A 57 -3.54 9.24 17.35
N LYS A 58 -3.60 10.57 17.47
CA LYS A 58 -3.40 11.28 18.75
C LYS A 58 -4.57 11.07 19.73
N GLU A 59 -5.70 10.59 19.25
CA GLU A 59 -6.94 10.47 20.01
C GLU A 59 -6.93 9.22 20.90
N LYS A 60 -7.03 9.43 22.22
CA LYS A 60 -7.18 8.36 23.20
C LYS A 60 -8.67 8.15 23.47
N HIS A 61 -9.23 7.06 22.93
CA HIS A 61 -10.63 6.71 23.19
C HIS A 61 -10.82 6.21 24.63
N SER A 62 -11.99 6.48 25.21
CA SER A 62 -12.40 5.90 26.50
C SER A 62 -12.59 4.38 26.36
N LYS A 63 -12.16 3.60 27.37
CA LYS A 63 -12.25 2.12 27.34
C LYS A 63 -13.66 1.59 27.11
N ILE A 64 -14.67 2.23 27.70
CA ILE A 64 -16.08 1.85 27.55
C ILE A 64 -16.55 2.09 26.11
N LEU A 65 -16.13 3.21 25.53
CA LEU A 65 -16.44 3.55 24.13
C LEU A 65 -15.81 2.52 23.18
N MET A 66 -14.55 2.16 23.40
CA MET A 66 -13.85 1.13 22.62
C MET A 66 -14.56 -0.22 22.67
N ILE A 67 -15.06 -0.63 23.83
CA ILE A 67 -15.82 -1.88 23.97
C ILE A 67 -17.14 -1.80 23.19
N LYS A 68 -17.87 -0.68 23.30
CA LYS A 68 -19.14 -0.47 22.59
C LYS A 68 -18.94 -0.50 21.06
N GLU A 69 -17.92 0.19 20.57
CA GLU A 69 -17.52 0.19 19.15
C GLU A 69 -17.11 -1.22 18.71
N GLY A 70 -16.31 -1.93 19.52
CA GLY A 70 -15.89 -3.30 19.25
C GLY A 70 -17.07 -4.28 19.10
N PHE A 71 -18.12 -4.15 19.93
CA PHE A 71 -19.33 -4.97 19.79
C PHE A 71 -20.12 -4.65 18.50
N GLN A 72 -20.17 -3.39 18.08
CA GLN A 72 -20.81 -3.01 16.81
C GLN A 72 -20.02 -3.57 15.61
N GLU A 73 -18.70 -3.49 15.66
CA GLU A 73 -17.82 -4.06 14.62
C GLU A 73 -17.92 -5.59 14.56
N LEU A 74 -18.00 -6.28 15.70
CA LEU A 74 -18.06 -7.75 15.76
C LEU A 74 -19.19 -8.33 14.90
N LYS A 75 -20.37 -7.69 14.88
CA LYS A 75 -21.48 -8.13 14.03
C LYS A 75 -21.10 -8.11 12.54
N THR A 76 -20.37 -7.09 12.11
CA THR A 76 -19.88 -6.98 10.73
C THR A 76 -18.78 -8.00 10.44
N GLU A 77 -17.90 -8.27 11.41
CA GLU A 77 -16.82 -9.25 11.30
C GLU A 77 -17.36 -10.70 11.21
N PHE A 78 -18.40 -11.05 11.98
CA PHE A 78 -19.05 -12.36 11.86
C PHE A 78 -19.78 -12.54 10.52
N LYS A 79 -20.37 -11.48 9.97
CA LYS A 79 -20.93 -11.51 8.62
C LYS A 79 -19.84 -11.79 7.58
N LEU A 80 -18.68 -11.16 7.74
CA LEU A 80 -17.52 -11.37 6.87
C LEU A 80 -16.93 -12.78 7.02
N LEU A 81 -16.86 -13.32 8.24
CA LEU A 81 -16.48 -14.71 8.50
C LEU A 81 -17.44 -15.69 7.83
N GLY A 82 -18.75 -15.43 7.88
CA GLY A 82 -19.76 -16.24 7.20
C GLY A 82 -19.54 -16.28 5.68
N SER A 83 -19.22 -15.13 5.06
CA SER A 83 -18.85 -15.09 3.64
C SER A 83 -17.55 -15.84 3.35
N GLU A 84 -16.57 -15.80 4.24
CA GLU A 84 -15.31 -16.55 4.06
C GLU A 84 -15.52 -18.07 4.12
N ILE A 85 -16.34 -18.53 5.07
CA ILE A 85 -16.67 -19.97 5.17
C ILE A 85 -17.42 -20.41 3.91
N LYS A 86 -18.35 -19.58 3.43
CA LYS A 86 -19.07 -19.84 2.19
C LYS A 86 -18.12 -19.91 0.99
N GLU A 87 -17.23 -18.93 0.82
CA GLU A 87 -16.21 -18.94 -0.23
C GLU A 87 -15.32 -20.18 -0.13
N TYR A 88 -14.85 -20.53 1.07
CA TYR A 88 -14.01 -21.72 1.28
C TYR A 88 -14.71 -23.02 0.87
N LEU A 89 -16.01 -23.14 1.14
CA LEU A 89 -16.81 -24.31 0.75
C LEU A 89 -17.13 -24.33 -0.75
N GLU A 90 -17.31 -23.17 -1.38
CA GLU A 90 -17.62 -23.05 -2.82
C GLU A 90 -16.39 -23.17 -3.73
N VAL A 91 -15.18 -23.03 -3.19
CA VAL A 91 -13.93 -23.07 -3.97
C VAL A 91 -13.65 -24.50 -4.44
N ASP A 92 -14.01 -24.78 -5.70
CA ASP A 92 -13.51 -25.92 -6.46
C ASP A 92 -12.18 -25.54 -7.16
N PRO A 93 -11.04 -26.18 -6.81
CA PRO A 93 -9.73 -25.86 -7.39
C PRO A 93 -9.67 -25.96 -8.92
N LEU A 94 -10.54 -26.76 -9.55
CA LEU A 94 -10.57 -26.95 -11.00
C LEU A 94 -11.14 -25.74 -11.77
N LEU A 95 -11.94 -24.90 -11.11
CA LEU A 95 -12.60 -23.76 -11.74
C LEU A 95 -11.81 -22.45 -11.67
N ILE A 96 -10.71 -22.41 -10.90
CA ILE A 96 -10.02 -21.16 -10.52
C ILE A 96 -9.22 -20.55 -11.68
N ALA A 97 -8.82 -21.34 -12.69
CA ALA A 97 -8.02 -20.80 -13.79
C ALA A 97 -8.11 -21.63 -15.07
N ARG A 98 -9.13 -21.37 -15.89
CA ARG A 98 -9.17 -21.90 -17.25
C ARG A 98 -8.21 -21.10 -18.15
N PRO A 99 -7.35 -21.78 -18.92
CA PRO A 99 -6.41 -21.11 -19.81
C PRO A 99 -7.17 -20.25 -20.82
N GLY A 100 -6.73 -19.00 -21.00
CA GLY A 100 -7.34 -18.05 -21.93
C GLY A 100 -8.54 -17.28 -21.38
N GLU A 101 -9.12 -17.70 -20.25
CA GLU A 101 -10.17 -16.95 -19.55
C GLU A 101 -9.57 -15.75 -18.80
N THR A 102 -10.42 -14.75 -18.54
CA THR A 102 -10.03 -13.52 -17.85
C THR A 102 -10.91 -13.31 -16.63
N ASP A 103 -10.30 -13.36 -15.45
CA ASP A 103 -11.00 -13.23 -14.18
C ASP A 103 -11.04 -11.80 -13.71
N LEU A 104 -12.12 -11.45 -13.03
CA LEU A 104 -12.59 -10.09 -12.89
C LEU A 104 -12.38 -9.63 -11.47
N LEU A 105 -11.40 -8.75 -11.24
CA LEU A 105 -11.12 -8.29 -9.88
C LEU A 105 -12.07 -7.16 -9.46
N TRP A 106 -12.21 -6.14 -10.31
CA TRP A 106 -13.00 -4.95 -9.99
C TRP A 106 -13.99 -4.62 -11.10
N LEU A 107 -15.26 -4.55 -10.70
CA LEU A 107 -16.37 -4.10 -11.53
C LEU A 107 -16.90 -2.74 -11.06
N PHE A 108 -16.32 -1.64 -11.54
CA PHE A 108 -16.77 -0.25 -11.39
C PHE A 108 -18.15 0.08 -12.01
N ASN A 109 -19.02 -0.91 -12.20
CA ASN A 109 -20.43 -0.66 -12.47
C ASN A 109 -21.18 -0.34 -11.17
N GLU A 110 -20.71 -0.91 -10.05
CA GLU A 110 -21.31 -0.73 -8.74
C GLU A 110 -20.58 0.37 -7.96
N PRO A 111 -21.30 1.29 -7.29
CA PRO A 111 -20.70 2.34 -6.49
C PRO A 111 -19.88 1.79 -5.31
N GLY A 112 -20.29 0.66 -4.73
CA GLY A 112 -19.57 0.03 -3.61
C GLY A 112 -18.15 -0.45 -3.94
N VAL A 113 -17.80 -0.56 -5.23
CA VAL A 113 -16.42 -0.88 -5.64
C VAL A 113 -15.51 0.34 -5.50
N LEU A 114 -16.03 1.58 -5.61
CA LEU A 114 -15.23 2.79 -5.42
C LEU A 114 -14.75 2.91 -3.97
N ASP A 115 -15.55 2.46 -2.99
CA ASP A 115 -15.17 2.44 -1.58
C ASP A 115 -13.96 1.55 -1.29
N LYS A 116 -13.64 0.61 -2.18
CA LYS A 116 -12.43 -0.22 -2.10
C LYS A 116 -11.17 0.56 -2.48
N PHE A 117 -11.28 1.78 -2.98
CA PHE A 117 -10.17 2.63 -3.36
C PHE A 117 -10.09 3.86 -2.45
N VAL A 118 -8.88 4.39 -2.30
CA VAL A 118 -8.57 5.62 -1.57
C VAL A 118 -7.77 6.50 -2.51
N THR A 119 -8.21 7.74 -2.64
CA THR A 119 -7.47 8.80 -3.31
C THR A 119 -6.56 9.50 -2.32
N THR A 120 -5.37 9.84 -2.78
CA THR A 120 -4.31 10.50 -2.01
C THR A 120 -3.65 11.53 -2.91
N SER A 121 -3.54 12.75 -2.41
CA SER A 121 -2.89 13.88 -3.04
C SER A 121 -1.76 14.42 -2.16
N ASP A 122 -0.97 15.33 -2.70
CA ASP A 122 0.02 16.11 -1.95
C ASP A 122 -0.65 17.07 -0.95
N SER A 123 -1.82 17.61 -1.27
CA SER A 123 -2.59 18.49 -0.39
C SER A 123 -3.02 17.81 0.91
N ASP A 124 -3.33 16.51 0.88
CA ASP A 124 -3.71 15.73 2.06
C ASP A 124 -2.57 15.65 3.11
N HIS A 125 -1.32 15.84 2.67
CA HIS A 125 -0.12 15.80 3.51
C HIS A 125 0.46 17.20 3.78
N ASN A 126 -0.20 18.26 3.32
CA ASN A 126 0.32 19.64 3.30
C ASN A 126 1.65 19.78 2.54
N GLU A 127 1.86 18.96 1.52
CA GLU A 127 3.12 18.92 0.73
C GLU A 127 3.01 19.64 -0.63
N GLY A 128 1.79 20.03 -1.01
CA GLY A 128 1.50 20.69 -2.28
C GLY A 128 0.04 21.12 -2.36
N TYR A 129 -0.40 21.48 -3.56
CA TYR A 129 -1.73 22.05 -3.81
C TYR A 129 -2.61 21.18 -4.72
N SER A 130 -2.19 19.99 -5.11
CA SER A 130 -2.97 19.13 -6.00
C SER A 130 -4.17 18.49 -5.29
N ASN A 131 -5.22 18.17 -6.05
CA ASN A 131 -6.39 17.48 -5.53
C ASN A 131 -6.86 16.41 -6.50
N CYS A 132 -7.31 15.27 -6.00
CA CYS A 132 -7.87 14.20 -6.82
C CYS A 132 -9.06 13.52 -6.15
N LYS A 133 -10.01 13.09 -6.99
CA LYS A 133 -11.24 12.42 -6.60
C LYS A 133 -11.51 11.23 -7.52
N LEU A 134 -12.16 10.23 -6.95
CA LEU A 134 -12.64 9.05 -7.66
C LEU A 134 -14.16 9.04 -7.55
N GLU A 135 -14.83 9.28 -8.67
CA GLU A 135 -16.29 9.40 -8.73
C GLU A 135 -16.89 8.47 -9.78
N MET A 136 -18.18 8.18 -9.66
CA MET A 136 -18.90 7.45 -10.68
C MET A 136 -19.35 8.41 -11.77
N SER A 137 -18.94 8.18 -13.01
CA SER A 137 -19.43 8.92 -14.17
C SER A 137 -20.90 8.58 -14.46
N PRO A 138 -21.65 9.47 -15.16
CA PRO A 138 -23.03 9.22 -15.56
C PRO A 138 -23.23 7.95 -16.38
N SER A 139 -22.17 7.44 -17.01
CA SER A 139 -22.20 6.19 -17.78
C SER A 139 -21.94 4.93 -16.95
N GLY A 140 -21.95 5.01 -15.61
CA GLY A 140 -21.66 3.88 -14.70
C GLY A 140 -20.20 3.41 -14.81
N ARG A 141 -19.24 4.34 -14.76
CA ARG A 141 -17.80 4.03 -14.84
C ARG A 141 -17.02 4.85 -13.84
N ALA A 142 -15.96 4.29 -13.29
CA ALA A 142 -15.05 5.04 -12.43
C ALA A 142 -14.31 6.14 -13.20
N LEU A 143 -14.38 7.35 -12.67
CA LEU A 143 -13.74 8.56 -13.17
C LEU A 143 -12.76 9.06 -12.11
N PHE A 144 -11.47 8.85 -12.37
CA PHE A 144 -10.39 9.45 -11.62
C PHE A 144 -10.04 10.80 -12.25
N HIS A 145 -10.31 11.88 -11.52
CA HIS A 145 -10.12 13.23 -12.00
C HIS A 145 -9.68 14.15 -10.86
N GLY A 146 -9.22 15.34 -11.20
CA GLY A 146 -8.59 16.24 -10.25
C GLY A 146 -7.78 17.30 -10.96
N TYR A 147 -7.05 18.09 -10.19
CA TYR A 147 -6.08 19.04 -10.70
C TYR A 147 -4.73 18.78 -10.05
N LEU A 148 -3.67 19.01 -10.81
CA LEU A 148 -2.31 18.72 -10.40
C LEU A 148 -1.49 20.01 -10.49
N ASP A 149 -0.92 20.41 -9.36
CA ASP A 149 -0.09 21.60 -9.24
C ASP A 149 1.32 21.20 -8.78
N THR A 150 2.33 21.63 -9.53
CA THR A 150 3.74 21.37 -9.22
C THR A 150 4.37 22.40 -8.29
N LYS A 151 3.61 23.44 -7.91
CA LYS A 151 4.08 24.48 -7.00
C LYS A 151 4.41 23.90 -5.63
N VAL A 152 5.67 24.02 -5.25
CA VAL A 152 6.18 23.55 -3.96
C VAL A 152 5.90 24.60 -2.87
N PRO A 153 5.35 24.20 -1.70
CA PRO A 153 5.22 25.08 -0.54
C PRO A 153 6.59 25.63 -0.08
N LYS A 154 6.63 26.84 0.46
CA LYS A 154 7.87 27.53 0.87
C LYS A 154 8.46 27.03 2.21
N ASP A 155 8.31 25.74 2.52
CA ASP A 155 8.74 25.15 3.79
C ASP A 155 10.19 24.64 3.77
N GLY A 156 10.83 24.60 2.60
CA GLY A 156 12.22 24.15 2.43
C GLY A 156 12.47 22.65 2.65
N ARG A 157 11.46 21.89 3.08
CA ARG A 157 11.53 20.42 3.25
C ARG A 157 11.38 19.67 1.93
N ASN A 158 10.41 20.08 1.12
CA ASN A 158 10.06 19.39 -0.12
C ASN A 158 10.76 20.07 -1.31
N LYS A 159 11.38 19.27 -2.19
CA LYS A 159 12.02 19.77 -3.42
C LYS A 159 11.09 19.75 -4.62
N ARG A 160 10.07 18.89 -4.59
CA ARG A 160 9.11 18.65 -5.68
C ARG A 160 7.74 18.36 -5.06
N ALA A 161 6.70 18.84 -5.72
CA ALA A 161 5.29 18.64 -5.38
C ALA A 161 4.53 18.29 -6.67
N GLY A 162 3.24 17.97 -6.56
CA GLY A 162 2.43 17.60 -7.71
C GLY A 162 2.34 16.10 -7.91
N TYR A 163 1.59 15.43 -7.03
CA TYR A 163 1.14 14.06 -7.28
C TYR A 163 -0.34 13.87 -6.93
N CYS A 164 -0.98 13.00 -7.69
CA CYS A 164 -2.30 12.48 -7.41
C CYS A 164 -2.27 10.97 -7.59
N SER A 165 -2.79 10.24 -6.62
CA SER A 165 -2.73 8.79 -6.63
C SER A 165 -4.02 8.20 -6.12
N MET A 166 -4.53 7.18 -6.80
CA MET A 166 -5.56 6.30 -6.25
C MET A 166 -4.94 4.94 -5.95
N ARG A 167 -5.31 4.35 -4.82
CA ARG A 167 -4.81 3.05 -4.36
C ARG A 167 -5.95 2.21 -3.81
N SER A 168 -5.97 0.92 -4.08
CA SER A 168 -6.90 -0.01 -3.44
C SER A 168 -6.61 -0.10 -1.93
N LYS A 169 -7.65 -0.16 -1.11
CA LYS A 169 -7.54 -0.52 0.31
C LYS A 169 -6.96 -1.92 0.42
N ARG A 170 -6.23 -2.17 1.50
CA ARG A 170 -5.73 -3.52 1.79
C ARG A 170 -6.93 -4.42 2.06
N VAL A 171 -6.95 -5.59 1.45
CA VAL A 171 -7.97 -6.61 1.77
C VAL A 171 -7.76 -7.05 3.20
N ARG A 172 -8.86 -7.14 3.94
CA ARG A 172 -8.88 -7.74 5.26
C ARG A 172 -9.85 -8.90 5.24
N LYS A 173 -9.47 -9.93 5.97
CA LYS A 173 -10.33 -11.03 6.36
C LYS A 173 -11.01 -10.72 7.69
N SER A 174 -11.84 -11.63 8.13
CA SER A 174 -12.60 -11.58 9.38
C SER A 174 -11.67 -11.28 10.56
N PHE A 175 -12.21 -10.52 11.52
CA PHE A 175 -11.50 -10.02 12.70
C PHE A 175 -10.31 -9.13 12.32
N LYS A 176 -10.48 -8.31 11.28
CA LYS A 176 -9.44 -7.39 10.76
C LYS A 176 -8.11 -8.09 10.41
N ARG A 177 -8.14 -9.41 10.14
CA ARG A 177 -6.95 -10.17 9.76
C ARG A 177 -6.40 -9.64 8.44
N GLU A 178 -5.09 -9.40 8.38
CA GLU A 178 -4.46 -8.96 7.14
C GLU A 178 -4.56 -10.04 6.07
N SER A 179 -4.92 -9.64 4.85
CA SER A 179 -4.98 -10.52 3.70
C SER A 179 -4.29 -9.87 2.51
N THR A 180 -3.96 -10.71 1.54
CA THR A 180 -3.34 -10.30 0.27
C THR A 180 -4.10 -10.95 -0.88
N TYR A 181 -3.96 -10.36 -2.07
CA TYR A 181 -4.42 -10.99 -3.28
C TYR A 181 -3.39 -12.00 -3.78
N ASN A 182 -3.85 -13.21 -4.05
CA ASN A 182 -3.05 -14.24 -4.71
C ASN A 182 -3.29 -14.17 -6.22
N TRP A 183 -2.33 -13.59 -6.93
CA TRP A 183 -2.29 -13.48 -8.38
C TRP A 183 -1.33 -14.48 -9.02
N HIS A 184 -0.81 -15.46 -8.27
CA HIS A 184 0.23 -16.38 -8.72
C HIS A 184 -0.14 -17.14 -10.00
N ILE A 185 -1.43 -17.42 -10.18
CA ILE A 185 -1.96 -18.20 -11.29
C ILE A 185 -2.01 -17.39 -12.60
N TYR A 186 -1.83 -16.07 -12.53
CA TYR A 186 -1.98 -15.19 -13.69
C TYR A 186 -0.66 -14.63 -14.17
N ASN A 187 -0.54 -14.51 -15.50
CA ASN A 187 0.66 -14.00 -16.15
C ASN A 187 0.52 -12.54 -16.58
N THR A 188 -0.70 -12.11 -16.86
CA THR A 188 -0.97 -10.79 -17.43
C THR A 188 -2.11 -10.09 -16.72
N MET A 189 -1.94 -8.79 -16.51
CA MET A 189 -2.99 -7.87 -16.08
C MET A 189 -3.59 -7.20 -17.31
N VAL A 190 -4.92 -7.12 -17.35
CA VAL A 190 -5.66 -6.48 -18.42
C VAL A 190 -6.45 -5.32 -17.84
N ILE A 191 -6.26 -4.12 -18.37
CA ILE A 191 -6.96 -2.91 -17.93
C ILE A 191 -7.65 -2.28 -19.13
N LYS A 192 -8.93 -1.92 -18.97
CA LYS A 192 -9.64 -1.10 -19.95
C LYS A 192 -9.73 0.34 -19.45
N VAL A 193 -8.99 1.22 -20.12
CA VAL A 193 -8.81 2.61 -19.72
C VAL A 193 -9.12 3.56 -20.87
N ARG A 194 -9.56 4.76 -20.54
CA ARG A 194 -9.58 5.92 -21.43
C ARG A 194 -8.89 7.05 -20.69
N GLY A 195 -7.89 7.65 -21.32
CA GLY A 195 -7.11 8.76 -20.76
C GLY A 195 -7.01 9.92 -21.74
N ASP A 196 -6.24 10.92 -21.33
CA ASP A 196 -6.04 12.23 -21.95
C ASP A 196 -4.72 12.38 -22.71
N GLY A 197 -3.91 11.33 -22.77
CA GLY A 197 -2.62 11.37 -23.45
C GLY A 197 -1.43 11.35 -22.48
N ARG A 198 -1.69 11.41 -21.17
CA ARG A 198 -0.65 11.36 -20.15
C ARG A 198 -0.13 9.94 -19.93
N SER A 199 1.07 9.90 -19.35
CA SER A 199 1.62 8.71 -18.73
C SER A 199 1.11 8.57 -17.30
N TYR A 200 0.55 7.40 -16.98
CA TYR A 200 0.16 7.04 -15.62
C TYR A 200 1.08 5.94 -15.10
N LEU A 201 1.44 6.00 -13.83
CA LEU A 201 2.23 4.97 -13.18
C LEU A 201 1.29 3.96 -12.52
N LEU A 202 1.33 2.72 -12.99
CA LEU A 202 0.68 1.60 -12.33
C LEU A 202 1.60 1.06 -11.26
N ASN A 203 1.08 0.94 -10.05
CA ASN A 203 1.81 0.53 -8.86
C ASN A 203 1.20 -0.74 -8.29
N ILE A 204 2.01 -1.79 -8.16
CA ILE A 204 1.64 -3.01 -7.46
C ILE A 204 2.53 -3.11 -6.22
N SER A 205 1.95 -2.90 -5.04
CA SER A 205 2.65 -3.10 -3.77
C SER A 205 2.53 -4.57 -3.37
N CYS A 206 3.65 -5.16 -2.99
CA CYS A 206 3.71 -6.54 -2.51
C CYS A 206 4.17 -6.54 -1.04
N GLU A 207 3.68 -7.51 -0.28
CA GLU A 207 4.15 -7.69 1.08
C GLU A 207 5.49 -8.42 1.10
N GLY A 208 6.53 -7.71 1.55
CA GLY A 208 7.82 -8.27 1.87
C GLY A 208 7.77 -9.21 3.08
N TYR A 209 8.60 -10.25 3.08
CA TYR A 209 8.77 -11.11 4.26
C TYR A 209 9.55 -10.38 5.35
N TYR A 210 10.57 -9.62 4.94
CA TYR A 210 11.38 -8.80 5.83
C TYR A 210 10.83 -7.38 5.91
N ASP A 211 11.02 -6.74 7.06
CA ASP A 211 10.69 -5.35 7.34
C ASP A 211 11.28 -4.37 6.32
N VAL A 212 12.54 -4.59 5.93
CA VAL A 212 13.23 -3.78 4.91
C VAL A 212 12.47 -3.78 3.57
N THR A 213 11.80 -4.89 3.24
CA THR A 213 11.10 -5.12 1.96
C THR A 213 9.62 -4.72 1.99
N TRP A 214 9.11 -4.14 3.07
CA TRP A 214 7.70 -3.73 3.16
C TRP A 214 7.33 -2.58 2.21
N ASN A 215 8.31 -1.79 1.79
CA ASN A 215 8.11 -0.63 0.90
C ASN A 215 8.45 -0.94 -0.57
N ASP A 216 8.49 -2.22 -0.93
CA ASP A 216 8.75 -2.66 -2.29
C ASP A 216 7.49 -2.53 -3.13
N ILE A 217 7.62 -1.78 -4.23
CA ILE A 217 6.54 -1.47 -5.15
C ILE A 217 7.03 -1.72 -6.57
N TYR A 218 6.20 -2.40 -7.35
CA TYR A 218 6.47 -2.68 -8.75
C TYR A 218 5.74 -1.64 -9.61
N HIS A 219 6.49 -0.99 -10.49
CA HIS A 219 6.03 0.14 -11.28
C HIS A 219 5.96 -0.21 -12.76
N TYR A 220 4.90 0.23 -13.43
CA TYR A 220 4.78 0.18 -14.89
C TYR A 220 4.20 1.48 -15.43
N VAL A 221 4.84 2.04 -16.46
CA VAL A 221 4.36 3.28 -17.09
C VAL A 221 3.33 2.94 -18.16
N LEU A 222 2.08 3.31 -17.90
CA LEU A 222 0.96 3.18 -18.83
C LEU A 222 0.81 4.46 -19.65
N PHE A 223 1.09 4.37 -20.95
CA PHE A 223 0.85 5.46 -21.89
C PHE A 223 -0.59 5.40 -22.41
N THR A 224 -1.35 6.48 -22.19
CA THR A 224 -2.68 6.61 -22.77
C THR A 224 -2.59 7.38 -24.09
N ARG A 225 -3.36 6.98 -25.11
CA ARG A 225 -3.56 7.79 -26.32
C ARG A 225 -4.75 8.71 -26.03
N GLY A 226 -4.57 10.03 -25.96
CA GLY A 226 -5.55 11.02 -25.48
C GLY A 226 -6.80 11.23 -26.34
N GLY A 227 -7.49 10.14 -26.69
CA GLY A 227 -8.64 10.14 -27.60
C GLY A 227 -9.97 9.77 -26.93
N PRO A 228 -11.09 9.91 -27.65
CA PRO A 228 -12.42 9.58 -27.13
C PRO A 228 -12.64 8.07 -26.93
N TYR A 229 -11.77 7.24 -27.53
CA TYR A 229 -11.91 5.80 -27.58
C TYR A 229 -11.30 5.09 -26.38
N TRP A 230 -11.94 3.98 -26.00
CA TRP A 230 -11.47 3.09 -24.95
C TRP A 230 -10.35 2.20 -25.44
N GLN A 231 -9.30 2.07 -24.64
CA GLN A 231 -8.15 1.23 -24.94
C GLN A 231 -8.08 0.07 -23.94
N VAL A 232 -7.62 -1.09 -24.41
CA VAL A 232 -7.36 -2.26 -23.56
C VAL A 232 -5.85 -2.47 -23.52
N ALA A 233 -5.26 -2.21 -22.35
CA ALA A 233 -3.86 -2.48 -22.10
C ALA A 233 -3.72 -3.89 -21.52
N LYS A 234 -2.96 -4.75 -22.21
CA LYS A 234 -2.54 -6.06 -21.68
C LYS A 234 -1.08 -5.94 -21.24
N ILE A 235 -0.85 -6.08 -19.96
CA ILE A 235 0.45 -5.82 -19.34
C ILE A 235 0.91 -7.12 -18.67
N PRO A 236 1.96 -7.79 -19.19
CA PRO A 236 2.55 -8.93 -18.51
C PRO A 236 3.25 -8.47 -17.22
N PHE A 237 3.17 -9.30 -16.16
CA PHE A 237 3.80 -8.98 -14.88
C PHE A 237 5.33 -8.90 -14.96
N SER A 238 5.95 -9.51 -15.97
CA SER A 238 7.39 -9.41 -16.22
C SER A 238 7.87 -8.02 -16.64
N LYS A 239 6.98 -7.12 -17.07
CA LYS A 239 7.35 -5.75 -17.49
C LYS A 239 7.40 -4.73 -16.37
N PHE A 240 7.01 -5.09 -15.15
CA PHE A 240 7.08 -4.16 -14.03
C PHE A 240 8.50 -4.08 -13.50
N VAL A 241 8.88 -2.89 -13.05
CA VAL A 241 10.20 -2.60 -12.50
C VAL A 241 10.10 -2.36 -11.01
N LEU A 242 10.96 -2.99 -10.23
CA LEU A 242 11.03 -2.86 -8.78
C LEU A 242 11.58 -1.49 -8.37
N GLY A 243 10.81 -0.80 -7.53
CA GLY A 243 11.25 0.35 -6.75
C GLY A 243 11.06 0.10 -5.26
N SER A 244 11.95 0.62 -4.44
CA SER A 244 11.85 0.58 -2.98
C SER A 244 12.04 1.98 -2.42
N LYS A 245 11.14 2.43 -1.55
CA LYS A 245 11.15 3.79 -0.96
C LYS A 245 11.33 4.91 -2.00
N GLY A 246 10.68 4.76 -3.16
CA GLY A 246 10.74 5.74 -4.25
C GLY A 246 12.03 5.73 -5.08
N ARG A 247 12.94 4.77 -4.87
CA ARG A 247 14.15 4.58 -5.68
C ARG A 247 14.04 3.31 -6.50
N LEU A 248 14.36 3.40 -7.79
CA LEU A 248 14.52 2.22 -8.64
C LEU A 248 15.66 1.35 -8.10
N GLN A 249 15.47 0.04 -8.08
CA GLN A 249 16.51 -0.90 -7.67
C GLN A 249 17.25 -1.41 -8.90
N ASP A 250 18.57 -1.56 -8.82
CA ASP A 250 19.35 -2.12 -9.94
C ASP A 250 19.11 -3.62 -10.07
N LYS A 251 19.03 -4.32 -8.93
CA LYS A 251 18.71 -5.74 -8.86
C LYS A 251 17.20 -5.94 -8.98
N GLN A 252 16.77 -6.22 -10.20
CA GLN A 252 15.38 -6.52 -10.49
C GLN A 252 15.02 -7.94 -10.02
N THR A 253 13.85 -8.09 -9.42
CA THR A 253 13.30 -9.38 -9.00
C THR A 253 11.90 -9.56 -9.56
N ARG A 254 11.45 -10.81 -9.69
CA ARG A 254 10.09 -11.12 -10.14
C ARG A 254 9.09 -10.66 -9.08
N ILE A 255 7.95 -10.12 -9.54
CA ILE A 255 6.82 -9.79 -8.67
C ILE A 255 6.40 -11.01 -7.83
N LYS A 256 6.24 -10.79 -6.53
CA LYS A 256 5.64 -11.75 -5.60
C LYS A 256 4.11 -11.73 -5.74
N LEU A 257 3.63 -12.43 -6.77
CA LEU A 257 2.21 -12.48 -7.12
C LEU A 257 1.35 -13.17 -6.05
N ASP A 258 1.94 -13.96 -5.16
CA ASP A 258 1.24 -14.62 -4.04
C ASP A 258 0.79 -13.63 -2.94
N ARG A 259 1.45 -12.45 -2.83
CA ARG A 259 1.26 -11.51 -1.72
C ARG A 259 1.07 -10.06 -2.18
N VAL A 260 0.14 -9.85 -3.10
CA VAL A 260 -0.17 -8.49 -3.57
C VAL A 260 -1.07 -7.79 -2.55
N THR A 261 -0.63 -6.64 -2.03
CA THR A 261 -1.39 -5.88 -1.01
C THR A 261 -2.25 -4.80 -1.63
N HIS A 262 -1.67 -4.04 -2.55
CA HIS A 262 -2.30 -2.87 -3.13
C HIS A 262 -2.05 -2.79 -4.63
N PHE A 263 -3.08 -2.38 -5.34
CA PHE A 263 -2.97 -1.87 -6.70
C PHE A 263 -3.25 -0.37 -6.68
N GLY A 264 -2.43 0.42 -7.35
CA GLY A 264 -2.61 1.86 -7.44
C GLY A 264 -2.30 2.40 -8.82
N ILE A 265 -2.90 3.54 -9.11
CA ILE A 265 -2.59 4.35 -10.28
C ILE A 265 -2.19 5.73 -9.76
N SER A 266 -0.99 6.15 -10.11
CA SER A 266 -0.46 7.45 -9.74
C SER A 266 -0.21 8.28 -10.98
N CYS A 267 -0.52 9.56 -10.88
CA CYS A 267 -0.21 10.59 -11.85
C CYS A 267 0.73 11.57 -11.16
N GLY A 268 1.90 11.76 -11.74
CA GLY A 268 2.80 12.86 -11.43
C GLY A 268 3.14 13.49 -12.77
N ASP A 269 3.11 14.81 -12.84
CA ASP A 269 3.29 15.52 -14.09
C ASP A 269 4.13 16.77 -13.88
N LYS A 270 4.51 17.37 -15.00
CA LYS A 270 4.90 18.77 -15.06
C LYS A 270 3.73 19.72 -15.42
N LEU A 271 2.53 19.33 -15.91
CA LEU A 271 1.40 20.27 -16.17
C LEU A 271 -0.01 19.63 -16.38
N LEU A 272 -0.96 19.89 -15.44
CA LEU A 272 -2.45 20.01 -15.60
C LEU A 272 -3.34 18.81 -16.01
N LEU A 273 -3.70 17.97 -15.03
CA LEU A 273 -4.54 16.75 -15.12
C LEU A 273 -5.88 16.93 -15.87
N ASP A 274 -6.26 15.97 -16.74
CA ASP A 274 -7.67 15.82 -17.13
C ASP A 274 -8.11 14.35 -17.33
N ARG A 275 -8.94 13.83 -16.42
CA ARG A 275 -9.82 12.63 -16.52
C ARG A 275 -9.23 11.31 -17.05
N LEU A 276 -8.82 10.43 -16.13
CA LEU A 276 -8.67 9.00 -16.39
C LEU A 276 -9.98 8.25 -16.07
N ARG A 277 -10.56 7.56 -17.05
CA ARG A 277 -11.74 6.70 -16.85
C ARG A 277 -11.33 5.23 -16.86
N VAL A 278 -11.65 4.50 -15.80
CA VAL A 278 -11.47 3.03 -15.73
C VAL A 278 -12.82 2.36 -15.95
N ARG A 279 -12.88 1.40 -16.88
CA ARG A 279 -14.11 0.63 -17.16
C ARG A 279 -13.91 -0.83 -16.83
N SER A 280 -14.99 -1.40 -16.34
CA SER A 280 -15.20 -2.83 -16.21
C SER A 280 -16.63 -3.12 -16.63
N ASN A 281 -16.85 -3.65 -17.83
CA ASN A 281 -18.16 -4.14 -18.26
C ASN A 281 -17.99 -5.35 -19.19
N THR A 282 -18.97 -6.24 -19.08
CA THR A 282 -19.19 -7.66 -19.45
C THR A 282 -18.34 -8.44 -20.47
N ARG A 283 -17.39 -7.88 -21.22
CA ARG A 283 -16.56 -8.70 -22.14
C ARG A 283 -15.03 -8.60 -21.99
N ARG A 284 -14.47 -7.49 -21.48
CA ARG A 284 -13.03 -7.37 -21.12
C ARG A 284 -12.88 -6.27 -20.05
N ARG A 285 -12.57 -6.67 -18.81
CA ARG A 285 -12.66 -5.86 -17.56
C ARG A 285 -11.24 -5.57 -16.99
N PHE A 286 -11.13 -4.99 -15.79
CA PHE A 286 -9.87 -5.08 -15.03
C PHE A 286 -9.72 -6.54 -14.63
N CYS A 287 -8.93 -7.25 -15.42
CA CYS A 287 -8.86 -8.69 -15.35
C CYS A 287 -7.45 -9.15 -15.13
N LEU A 288 -7.34 -10.30 -14.48
CA LEU A 288 -6.16 -11.10 -14.61
C LEU A 288 -6.42 -12.17 -15.65
N ARG A 289 -5.40 -12.47 -16.45
CA ARG A 289 -5.52 -13.46 -17.51
C ARG A 289 -4.39 -14.46 -17.39
N ASN A 290 -4.78 -15.74 -17.37
CA ASN A 290 -3.86 -16.84 -17.53
C ASN A 290 -3.69 -17.12 -19.04
N VAL A 291 -2.45 -17.13 -19.51
CA VAL A 291 -2.11 -17.43 -20.90
C VAL A 291 -1.40 -18.78 -20.86
N SER A 292 -1.98 -19.78 -21.50
CA SER A 292 -1.29 -21.05 -21.78
C SER A 292 -0.09 -20.72 -22.66
N ASN A 293 1.10 -21.18 -22.25
CA ASN A 293 2.25 -21.25 -23.15
C ASN A 293 1.94 -22.18 -24.32
#